data_AF-A0ABD2YYK4-F1
#
_entry.id   AF-A0ABD2YYK4-F1
#
_cell.length_a   1.000
_cell.length_b   1.000
_cell.length_c   1.000
_cell.angle_alpha   90.00
_cell.angle_beta   90.00
_cell.angle_gamma   90.00
#
_symmetry.space_group_name_H-M   'P 1'
#
loop_
_entity.id
_entity.type
_entity.pdbx_description
1 polymer ?
#
loop_
_entity_poly.entity_id
_entity_poly.type
_entity_poly.pdbx_seq_one_letter_code
_entity_poly.pdbx_strand_id
1 'polypeptide(L)'
;MELLHKLKREGIKFLEKTESFLALNELEILFKALGKAKYDSKVVFDLSLARSLDYYTGVIFEAVFKGATQVALIAAGRRYHNLIGMFGTKQVPAVGISLGIDRVFAIMEQLQKDKTQSCRQSGPQKLKSS
;
A
#
# COMPACT_ATOMS: atom_id res chain seq x y z
N MET A 1 -12.41 -0.72 8.28
CA MET A 1 -13.54 -1.64 8.53
C MET A 1 -14.87 -1.13 7.99
N GLU A 2 -15.17 0.16 8.13
CA GLU A 2 -16.43 0.77 7.68
C GLU A 2 -16.72 0.56 6.18
N LEU A 3 -15.70 0.69 5.32
CA LEU A 3 -15.85 0.51 3.87
C LEU A 3 -16.21 -0.93 3.48
N LEU A 4 -15.62 -1.96 4.11
CA LEU A 4 -15.95 -3.36 3.87
C LEU A 4 -17.40 -3.67 4.29
N HIS A 5 -17.83 -3.13 5.43
CA HIS A 5 -19.21 -3.26 5.90
C HIS A 5 -20.20 -2.50 5.01
N LYS A 6 -19.78 -1.38 4.41
CA LYS A 6 -20.58 -0.64 3.42
C LYS A 6 -20.70 -1.42 2.11
N LEU A 7 -19.60 -1.99 1.61
CA LEU A 7 -19.58 -2.83 0.41
C LEU A 7 -20.43 -4.11 0.56
N LYS A 8 -20.40 -4.76 1.74
CA LYS A 8 -21.29 -5.91 2.01
C LYS A 8 -22.78 -5.52 2.09
N ARG A 9 -23.10 -4.31 2.54
CA ARG A 9 -24.50 -3.83 2.67
C ARG A 9 -25.07 -3.27 1.37
N GLU A 10 -24.29 -2.50 0.62
CA GLU A 10 -24.73 -1.82 -0.61
C GLU A 10 -24.47 -2.67 -1.87
N GLY A 11 -23.52 -3.60 -1.83
CA GLY A 11 -23.11 -4.44 -2.96
C GLY A 11 -24.05 -5.60 -3.32
N ILE A 12 -25.30 -5.62 -2.82
CA ILE A 12 -26.23 -6.75 -2.97
C ILE A 12 -26.55 -7.05 -4.46
N LYS A 13 -26.55 -6.03 -5.34
CA LYS A 13 -26.68 -6.22 -6.80
C LYS A 13 -25.38 -6.70 -7.49
N PHE A 14 -24.22 -6.48 -6.88
CA PHE A 14 -22.91 -6.85 -7.42
C PHE A 14 -22.46 -8.26 -6.97
N LEU A 15 -23.04 -8.74 -5.86
CA LEU A 15 -22.80 -10.03 -5.22
C LEU A 15 -23.49 -11.22 -5.92
N GLU A 16 -24.31 -11.00 -6.95
CA GLU A 16 -24.91 -12.09 -7.75
C GLU A 16 -23.86 -12.86 -8.57
N LYS A 17 -22.68 -12.28 -8.79
CA LYS A 17 -21.54 -12.97 -9.39
C LYS A 17 -20.70 -13.68 -8.33
N THR A 18 -20.49 -14.98 -8.52
CA THR A 18 -19.63 -15.84 -7.68
C THR A 18 -18.24 -15.24 -7.45
N GLU A 19 -17.64 -14.62 -8.47
CA GLU A 19 -16.32 -13.98 -8.40
C GLU A 19 -16.27 -12.80 -7.42
N SER A 20 -17.34 -11.99 -7.37
CA SER A 20 -17.43 -10.84 -6.47
C SER A 20 -17.43 -11.27 -5.00
N PHE A 21 -18.12 -12.38 -4.71
CA PHE A 21 -18.16 -12.96 -3.37
C PHE A 21 -16.78 -13.50 -2.94
N LEU A 22 -16.10 -14.21 -3.84
CA LEU A 22 -14.74 -14.71 -3.60
C LEU A 22 -13.78 -13.56 -3.30
N ALA A 23 -13.81 -12.49 -4.10
CA ALA A 23 -12.95 -11.32 -3.90
C ALA A 23 -13.19 -10.63 -2.54
N LEU A 24 -14.45 -10.51 -2.11
CA LEU A 24 -14.79 -9.93 -0.81
C LEU A 24 -14.33 -10.82 0.36
N ASN A 25 -14.39 -12.14 0.20
CA ASN A 25 -13.90 -13.08 1.20
C ASN A 25 -12.36 -13.02 1.33
N GLU A 26 -11.63 -12.94 0.21
CA GLU A 26 -10.18 -12.74 0.23
C GLU A 26 -9.78 -11.43 0.92
N LEU A 27 -10.53 -10.37 0.65
CA LEU A 27 -10.31 -9.07 1.27
C LEU A 27 -10.57 -9.12 2.79
N GLU A 28 -11.59 -9.85 3.24
CA GLU A 28 -11.85 -10.06 4.66
C GLU A 28 -10.71 -10.81 5.37
N ILE A 29 -10.17 -11.85 4.73
CA ILE A 29 -9.02 -12.60 5.25
C ILE A 29 -7.80 -11.66 5.36
N LEU A 30 -7.55 -10.84 4.34
CA LEU A 30 -6.47 -9.86 4.35
C LEU A 30 -6.60 -8.86 5.50
N PHE A 31 -7.79 -8.28 5.69
CA PHE A 31 -8.01 -7.34 6.80
C PHE A 31 -7.87 -8.00 8.17
N LYS A 32 -8.34 -9.25 8.33
CA LYS A 32 -8.12 -10.01 9.58
C LYS A 32 -6.63 -10.24 9.84
N ALA A 33 -5.85 -10.56 8.81
CA ALA A 33 -4.40 -10.73 8.94
C ALA A 33 -3.71 -9.40 9.30
N LEU A 34 -4.08 -8.29 8.65
CA LEU A 34 -3.56 -6.96 8.95
C LEU A 34 -3.88 -6.50 10.37
N GLY A 35 -5.10 -6.78 10.86
CA GLY A 35 -5.51 -6.49 12.23
C GLY A 35 -4.69 -7.26 13.27
N LYS A 36 -4.39 -8.55 13.01
CA LYS A 36 -3.48 -9.33 13.87
C LYS A 36 -2.06 -8.76 13.89
N ALA A 37 -1.61 -8.22 12.75
CA ALA A 37 -0.28 -7.62 12.61
C ALA A 37 -0.19 -6.18 13.16
N LYS A 38 -1.30 -5.60 13.66
CA LYS A 38 -1.38 -4.23 14.20
C LYS A 38 -0.97 -3.13 13.19
N TYR A 39 -1.22 -3.36 11.90
CA TYR A 39 -0.96 -2.39 10.83
C TYR A 39 -2.25 -1.74 10.28
N ASP A 40 -3.38 -1.97 10.95
CA ASP A 40 -4.72 -1.50 10.57
C ASP A 40 -4.81 0.02 10.36
N SER A 41 -4.05 0.82 11.12
CA SER A 41 -4.02 2.28 11.00
C SER A 41 -3.13 2.82 9.86
N LYS A 42 -2.30 1.96 9.24
CA LYS A 42 -1.37 2.35 8.17
C LYS A 42 -1.82 1.93 6.78
N VAL A 43 -2.89 1.16 6.69
CA VAL A 43 -3.42 0.64 5.42
C VAL A 43 -4.70 1.38 5.08
N VAL A 44 -4.71 2.01 3.90
CA VAL A 44 -5.90 2.61 3.30
C VAL A 44 -6.34 1.72 2.15
N PHE A 45 -7.62 1.35 2.14
CA PHE A 45 -8.20 0.56 1.07
C PHE A 45 -8.92 1.48 0.09
N ASP A 46 -8.52 1.41 -1.17
CA ASP A 46 -9.00 2.27 -2.24
C ASP A 46 -9.41 1.43 -3.45
N LEU A 47 -10.70 1.47 -3.81
CA LEU A 47 -11.24 0.77 -4.97
C LEU A 47 -10.94 1.47 -6.29
N SER A 48 -10.55 2.75 -6.26
CA SER A 48 -10.10 3.48 -7.45
C SER A 48 -8.74 3.01 -7.95
N LEU A 49 -8.00 2.26 -7.12
CA LEU A 49 -6.76 1.57 -7.47
C LEU A 49 -7.01 0.33 -8.36
N ALA A 50 -8.00 0.39 -9.24
CA ALA A 50 -8.25 -0.59 -10.28
C ALA A 50 -7.49 -0.16 -11.54
N ARG A 51 -6.45 -0.91 -11.93
CA ARG A 51 -5.76 -0.68 -13.20
C ARG A 51 -6.47 -1.45 -14.33
N SER A 52 -6.69 -0.78 -15.46
CA SER A 52 -7.40 -1.23 -16.67
C SER A 52 -6.68 -2.35 -17.46
N LEU A 53 -6.17 -3.38 -16.79
CA LEU A 53 -5.52 -4.52 -17.45
C LEU A 53 -6.15 -5.82 -16.96
N ASP A 54 -6.78 -6.54 -17.88
CA ASP A 54 -7.62 -7.73 -17.63
C ASP A 54 -6.86 -8.95 -17.05
N TYR A 55 -5.55 -8.86 -16.85
CA TYR A 55 -4.74 -9.93 -16.25
C TYR A 55 -4.55 -9.82 -14.73
N TYR A 56 -5.09 -8.78 -14.09
CA TYR A 56 -5.08 -8.66 -12.63
C TYR A 56 -6.17 -9.53 -12.00
N THR A 57 -5.75 -10.61 -11.37
CA THR A 57 -6.60 -11.68 -10.82
C THR A 57 -6.62 -11.69 -9.29
N GLY A 58 -6.23 -10.59 -8.64
CA GLY A 58 -6.16 -10.52 -7.18
C GLY A 58 -5.76 -9.15 -6.64
N VAL A 59 -5.43 -9.12 -5.35
CA VAL A 59 -5.13 -7.88 -4.62
C VAL A 59 -3.91 -7.15 -5.18
N ILE A 60 -4.04 -5.84 -5.34
CA ILE A 60 -2.97 -4.90 -5.66
C ILE A 60 -2.72 -4.05 -4.41
N PHE A 61 -1.45 -3.81 -4.09
CA PHE A 61 -1.06 -2.93 -3.00
C PHE A 61 0.05 -1.98 -3.44
N GLU A 62 -0.03 -0.76 -2.94
CA GLU A 62 0.96 0.28 -3.15
C GLU A 62 1.40 0.84 -1.81
N ALA A 63 2.71 0.98 -1.64
CA ALA A 63 3.34 1.54 -0.47
C ALA A 63 3.83 2.95 -0.80
N VAL A 64 3.13 3.94 -0.24
CA VAL A 64 3.42 5.36 -0.43
C VAL A 64 4.05 5.91 0.84
N PHE A 65 5.18 6.58 0.69
CA PHE A 65 5.77 7.37 1.75
C PHE A 65 5.15 8.76 1.77
N LYS A 66 4.74 9.19 2.96
CA LYS A 66 4.20 10.52 3.24
C LYS A 66 5.13 11.21 4.22
N GLY A 67 6.08 11.99 3.69
CA GLY A 67 6.92 12.88 4.48
C GLY A 67 6.26 14.26 4.65
N ALA A 68 6.89 15.14 5.44
CA ALA A 68 6.40 16.50 5.65
C ALA A 68 6.32 17.32 4.35
N THR A 69 7.25 17.10 3.42
CA THR A 69 7.42 17.91 2.20
C THR A 69 7.17 17.11 0.92
N GLN A 70 7.16 15.77 0.98
CA GLN A 70 7.07 14.93 -0.21
C GLN A 70 6.23 13.67 -0.01
N VAL A 71 5.49 13.32 -1.06
CA VAL A 71 4.75 12.07 -1.17
C VAL A 71 5.34 11.27 -2.33
N ALA A 72 5.75 10.03 -2.07
CA ALA A 72 6.40 9.19 -3.08
C ALA A 72 5.93 7.74 -3.00
N LEU A 73 5.55 7.15 -4.13
CA LEU A 73 5.36 5.71 -4.25
C LEU A 73 6.73 5.01 -4.18
N ILE A 74 6.91 4.12 -3.21
CA ILE A 74 8.19 3.43 -2.97
C ILE A 74 8.14 1.96 -3.37
N ALA A 75 7.03 1.28 -3.09
CA ALA A 75 6.85 -0.11 -3.47
C ALA A 75 5.45 -0.34 -4.02
N ALA A 76 5.33 -1.34 -4.86
CA ALA A 76 4.07 -1.84 -5.35
C ALA A 76 4.13 -3.36 -5.41
N GLY A 77 3.01 -4.03 -5.20
CA GLY A 77 2.94 -5.47 -5.34
C GLY A 77 1.55 -5.93 -5.70
N ARG A 78 1.49 -7.19 -6.13
CA ARG A 78 0.26 -7.77 -6.67
C ARG A 78 0.28 -9.30 -6.57
N ARG A 79 -0.92 -9.87 -6.50
CA ARG A 79 -1.16 -11.30 -6.65
C ARG A 79 -1.44 -11.63 -8.10
N TYR A 80 -0.88 -12.74 -8.56
CA TYR A 80 -1.01 -13.25 -9.91
C TYR A 80 -1.46 -14.70 -9.86
N HIS A 81 -2.65 -15.01 -10.34
CA HIS A 81 -3.08 -16.40 -10.51
C HIS A 81 -2.68 -16.96 -11.87
N ASN A 82 -2.78 -16.15 -12.92
CA ASN A 82 -2.68 -16.65 -14.29
C ASN A 82 -1.29 -16.50 -14.91
N LEU A 83 -0.40 -15.70 -14.30
CA LEU A 83 0.90 -15.36 -14.93
C LEU A 83 1.76 -16.60 -15.18
N ILE A 84 1.82 -17.53 -14.23
CA ILE A 84 2.60 -18.77 -14.38
C ILE A 84 1.90 -19.75 -15.34
N GLY A 85 0.57 -19.75 -15.35
CA GLY A 85 -0.24 -20.58 -16.27
C GLY A 85 -0.11 -20.18 -17.74
N MET A 86 0.38 -18.98 -18.06
CA MET A 86 0.67 -18.58 -19.44
C MET A 86 1.96 -19.23 -20.00
N PHE A 87 2.87 -19.67 -19.14
CA PHE A 87 4.16 -20.25 -19.52
C PHE A 87 4.30 -21.75 -19.18
N GLY A 88 3.27 -22.36 -18.59
CA GLY A 88 3.27 -23.76 -18.18
C GLY A 88 1.87 -24.36 -18.16
N THR A 89 1.77 -25.68 -17.93
CA THR A 89 0.49 -26.41 -17.96
C THR A 89 -0.31 -26.33 -16.67
N LYS A 90 0.27 -25.78 -15.59
CA LYS A 90 -0.35 -25.73 -14.26
C LYS A 90 -0.49 -24.28 -13.79
N GLN A 91 -1.68 -23.94 -13.31
CA GLN A 91 -1.89 -22.67 -12.62
C GLN A 91 -1.21 -22.70 -11.25
N VAL A 92 -0.35 -21.73 -10.99
CA VAL A 92 0.37 -21.57 -9.73
C VAL A 92 0.10 -20.16 -9.21
N PRO A 93 -0.55 -20.00 -8.03
CA PRO A 93 -0.74 -18.68 -7.44
C PRO A 93 0.61 -18.11 -7.00
N ALA A 94 0.90 -16.88 -7.40
CA ALA A 94 2.10 -16.16 -7.03
C ALA A 94 1.78 -14.78 -6.45
N VAL A 95 2.64 -14.28 -5.58
CA VAL A 95 2.61 -12.89 -5.10
C VAL A 95 3.98 -12.28 -5.34
N GLY A 96 4.02 -11.02 -5.75
CA GLY A 96 5.26 -10.31 -5.99
C GLY A 96 5.19 -8.88 -5.47
N ILE A 97 6.34 -8.38 -5.03
CA ILE A 97 6.55 -6.99 -4.64
C ILE A 97 7.74 -6.44 -5.43
N SER A 98 7.65 -5.16 -5.80
CA SER A 98 8.70 -4.38 -6.41
C SER A 98 8.99 -3.17 -5.53
N LEU A 99 10.28 -2.89 -5.31
CA LEU A 99 10.78 -1.78 -4.51
C LEU A 99 11.63 -0.86 -5.40
N GLY A 100 11.27 0.42 -5.44
CA GLY A 100 12.06 1.45 -6.12
C GLY A 100 13.23 1.91 -5.24
N ILE A 101 14.37 1.22 -5.32
CA ILE A 101 15.56 1.48 -4.49
C ILE A 101 16.02 2.94 -4.63
N ASP A 102 16.06 3.49 -5.85
CA ASP A 102 16.45 4.89 -6.09
C ASP A 102 15.55 5.87 -5.31
N ARG A 103 14.25 5.58 -5.24
CA ARG A 103 13.29 6.41 -4.51
C ARG A 103 13.48 6.30 -3.01
N VAL A 104 13.74 5.10 -2.50
CA VAL A 104 14.10 4.89 -1.09
C VAL A 104 15.33 5.72 -0.74
N PHE A 105 16.38 5.64 -1.57
CA PHE A 105 17.65 6.31 -1.31
C PHE A 105 17.48 7.82 -1.30
N ALA A 106 16.81 8.39 -2.30
CA ALA A 106 16.52 9.82 -2.37
C ALA A 106 15.75 10.33 -1.14
N ILE A 107 14.79 9.54 -0.64
CA ILE A 107 14.03 9.87 0.58
C ILE A 107 14.94 9.84 1.82
N MET A 108 15.81 8.83 1.93
CA MET A 108 16.75 8.72 3.05
C MET A 108 17.73 9.90 3.09
N GLU A 109 18.29 10.30 1.95
CA GLU A 109 19.16 11.47 1.85
C GLU A 109 18.45 12.75 2.26
N GLN A 110 17.20 12.93 1.83
CA GLN A 110 16.41 14.12 2.20
C GLN A 110 16.13 14.16 3.71
N LEU A 111 15.73 13.03 4.30
CA LEU A 111 15.50 12.94 5.74
C LEU A 111 16.76 13.23 6.57
N GLN A 112 17.94 12.90 6.06
CA GLN A 112 19.21 13.27 6.71
C GLN A 112 19.49 14.78 6.62
N LYS A 113 19.21 15.40 5.47
CA LYS A 113 19.34 16.86 5.30
C LYS A 113 18.40 17.61 6.23
N ASP A 114 17.14 17.18 6.30
CA ASP A 114 16.11 17.81 7.16
C ASP A 114 16.48 17.73 8.65
N LYS A 115 16.99 16.57 9.11
CA LYS A 115 17.50 16.42 10.49
C LYS A 115 18.68 17.33 10.79
N THR A 116 19.58 17.50 9.82
CA THR A 116 20.78 18.34 9.98
C THR A 116 20.42 19.82 10.02
N GLN A 117 19.40 20.25 9.27
CA GLN A 117 18.90 21.63 9.29
C GLN A 117 18.13 21.96 10.58
N SER A 118 17.34 21.02 11.10
CA SER A 118 16.66 21.18 12.39
C SER A 118 17.64 21.42 13.55
N CYS A 119 18.78 20.71 13.57
CA CYS A 119 19.81 20.88 14.61
C CYS A 119 20.49 22.28 14.56
N ARG A 120 20.56 22.90 13.38
CA ARG A 120 21.15 24.24 13.20
C ARG A 120 20.24 25.39 13.63
N GLN A 121 18.92 25.17 13.73
CA GLN A 121 17.99 26.20 14.19
C GLN A 121 17.83 26.22 15.73
N SER A 122 18.34 25.21 16.43
CA SER A 122 18.23 25.08 17.90
C SER A 122 19.57 25.26 18.64
N GLY A 123 20.30 26.36 18.41
CA GLY A 123 21.29 26.90 19.35
C GLY A 123 22.34 27.88 18.75
N PRO A 124 22.97 28.79 19.53
CA PRO A 124 22.59 29.39 20.81
C PRO A 124 22.07 30.84 20.62
N GLN A 125 21.03 31.25 21.35
CA GLN A 125 20.77 32.69 21.54
C GLN A 125 21.99 33.28 22.25
N LYS A 126 22.72 34.16 21.55
CA LYS A 126 23.78 34.99 22.15
C LYS A 126 23.17 35.75 23.33
N LEU A 127 23.52 35.38 24.56
CA LEU A 127 23.43 36.31 25.69
C LEU A 127 24.30 37.52 25.32
N LYS A 128 23.65 38.62 24.95
CA LYS A 128 24.30 39.92 24.93
C LYS A 128 24.49 40.33 26.39
N SER A 129 25.75 40.40 26.78
CA SER A 129 26.22 41.04 28.01
C SER A 129 25.69 42.47 28.12
N SER A 130 25.14 42.80 29.28
CA SER A 130 25.08 44.15 29.85
C SER A 130 25.23 44.05 31.35
#